data_AF-A0A349ZYL8-F1
#
_entry.id   AF-A0A349ZYL8-F1
#
_cell.length_a   1.000
_cell.length_b   1.000
_cell.length_c   1.000
_cell.angle_alpha   90.00
_cell.angle_beta   90.00
_cell.angle_gamma   90.00
#
_symmetry.space_group_name_H-M   'P 1'
#
loop_
_entity.id
_entity.type
_entity.pdbx_description
1 polymer ?
#
loop_
_entity_poly.entity_id
_entity_poly.type
_entity_poly.pdbx_seq_one_letter_code
_entity_poly.pdbx_strand_id
1 'polypeptide(L)'
;RLLQPGETFTIGDRVTVRLILNTDRNMEYIHLKDLRPAGLEPLNVLSAYHWKNGLGYYQATKDASENFYIEQMPKGKYVFESDYIANAAGTFSGAITTLQNYYAPQMSAHTKGEIIVITE
;
A
#
# COMPACT_ATOMS: atom_id res chain seq x y z
N ARG A 1 14.72 -3.19 -1.24
CA ARG A 1 14.41 -4.33 -2.12
C ARG A 1 12.89 -4.41 -2.28
N LEU A 2 12.41 -4.68 -3.50
CA LEU A 2 10.97 -4.81 -3.76
C LEU A 2 10.46 -6.09 -3.09
N LEU A 3 9.36 -6.00 -2.34
CA LEU A 3 8.73 -7.16 -1.71
C LEU A 3 8.22 -8.16 -2.75
N GLN A 4 8.71 -9.41 -2.69
CA GLN A 4 8.21 -10.54 -3.47
C GLN A 4 7.57 -11.60 -2.56
N PRO A 5 6.62 -12.41 -3.08
CA PRO A 5 6.05 -13.53 -2.34
C PRO A 5 7.12 -14.53 -1.87
N GLY A 6 7.06 -14.92 -0.59
CA GLY A 6 8.00 -15.89 0.00
C GLY A 6 9.41 -15.35 0.26
N GLU A 7 9.62 -14.05 0.11
CA GLU A 7 10.92 -13.44 0.31
C GLU A 7 11.24 -13.24 1.80
N THR A 8 12.51 -13.47 2.16
CA THR A 8 13.04 -13.30 3.51
C THR A 8 13.93 -12.07 3.59
N PHE A 9 13.68 -11.21 4.58
CA PHE A 9 14.45 -9.99 4.87
C PHE A 9 15.23 -10.13 6.18
N THR A 10 16.21 -9.27 6.37
CA THR A 10 16.95 -9.12 7.62
C THR A 10 16.61 -7.79 8.28
N ILE A 11 16.66 -7.70 9.61
CA ILE A 11 16.48 -6.42 10.32
C ILE A 11 17.42 -5.36 9.72
N GLY A 12 16.87 -4.16 9.49
CA GLY A 12 17.56 -3.04 8.85
C GLY A 12 17.40 -2.98 7.33
N ASP A 13 16.91 -4.03 6.69
CA ASP A 13 16.64 -4.00 5.25
C ASP A 13 15.58 -2.95 4.89
N ARG A 14 15.84 -2.18 3.83
CA ARG A 14 14.80 -1.38 3.19
C ARG A 14 13.91 -2.27 2.35
N VAL A 15 12.62 -2.26 2.63
CA VAL A 15 11.58 -2.99 1.91
C VAL A 15 10.71 -1.99 1.16
N THR A 16 10.56 -2.16 -0.15
CA THR A 16 9.66 -1.34 -0.97
C THR A 16 8.42 -2.18 -1.28
N VAL A 17 7.26 -1.72 -0.87
CA VAL A 17 5.97 -2.29 -1.30
C VAL A 17 5.51 -1.51 -2.53
N ARG A 18 5.20 -2.23 -3.60
CA ARG A 18 4.68 -1.65 -4.85
C ARG A 18 3.30 -2.19 -5.15
N LEU A 19 2.32 -1.30 -5.16
CA LEU A 19 0.94 -1.60 -5.53
C LEU A 19 0.74 -1.21 -6.99
N ILE A 20 0.20 -2.14 -7.78
CA ILE A 20 -0.16 -1.90 -9.18
C ILE A 20 -1.68 -1.97 -9.28
N LEU A 21 -2.29 -0.83 -9.60
CA LEU A 21 -3.73 -0.69 -9.70
C LEU A 21 -4.13 -0.41 -11.15
N ASN A 22 -5.01 -1.23 -11.71
CA ASN A 22 -5.55 -1.05 -13.05
C ASN A 22 -7.04 -0.76 -12.95
N THR A 23 -7.51 0.25 -13.66
CA THR A 23 -8.92 0.66 -13.71
C THR A 23 -9.40 0.58 -15.15
N ASP A 24 -10.57 -0.02 -15.36
CA ASP A 24 -11.17 -0.21 -16.69
C ASP A 24 -12.07 0.96 -17.11
N ARG A 25 -12.39 1.85 -16.17
CA ARG A 25 -13.29 3.01 -16.30
C ARG A 25 -12.84 4.14 -15.38
N ASN A 26 -13.40 5.33 -15.60
CA ASN A 26 -13.24 6.46 -14.69
C ASN A 26 -13.99 6.17 -13.38
N MET A 27 -13.37 6.50 -12.26
CA MET A 27 -13.92 6.35 -10.92
C MET A 27 -13.71 7.63 -10.11
N GLU A 28 -14.48 7.77 -9.03
CA GLU A 28 -14.41 8.92 -8.13
C GLU A 28 -14.50 8.44 -6.68
N TYR A 29 -13.97 9.22 -5.74
CA TYR A 29 -14.05 8.97 -4.29
C TYR A 29 -13.58 7.57 -3.88
N ILE A 30 -12.36 7.24 -4.31
CA ILE A 30 -11.72 5.95 -4.04
C ILE A 30 -10.82 6.05 -2.81
N HIS A 31 -10.92 5.06 -1.94
CA HIS A 31 -9.99 4.79 -0.87
C HIS A 31 -9.18 3.55 -1.21
N LEU A 32 -7.86 3.71 -1.34
CA LEU A 32 -6.91 2.62 -1.34
C LEU A 32 -6.29 2.53 0.04
N LYS A 33 -6.45 1.40 0.72
CA LYS A 33 -5.91 1.12 2.04
C LYS A 33 -4.95 -0.05 1.94
N ASP A 34 -3.69 0.19 2.22
CA ASP A 34 -2.65 -0.84 2.26
C ASP A 34 -2.31 -1.16 3.71
N LEU A 35 -2.59 -2.37 4.16
CA LEU A 35 -2.25 -2.79 5.51
C LEU A 35 -0.79 -3.18 5.59
N ARG A 36 -0.11 -2.71 6.65
CA ARG A 36 1.32 -2.96 6.85
C ARG A 36 1.56 -4.23 7.67
N PRO A 37 2.51 -5.10 7.29
CA PRO A 37 2.99 -6.15 8.17
C PRO A 37 3.61 -5.54 9.44
N ALA A 38 3.32 -6.10 10.62
CA ALA A 38 3.75 -5.54 11.91
C ALA A 38 5.28 -5.50 12.11
N GLY A 39 6.06 -6.26 11.32
CA GLY A 39 7.52 -6.23 11.36
C GLY A 39 8.17 -5.10 10.54
N LEU A 40 7.38 -4.30 9.84
CA LEU A 40 7.85 -3.21 8.97
C LEU A 40 7.47 -1.84 9.54
N GLU A 41 8.40 -0.89 9.48
CA GLU A 41 8.19 0.51 9.88
C GLU A 41 8.31 1.46 8.68
N PRO A 42 7.41 2.44 8.51
CA PRO A 42 7.43 3.34 7.37
C PRO A 42 8.59 4.34 7.47
N LEU A 43 9.26 4.59 6.34
CA LEU A 43 10.30 5.62 6.27
C LEU A 43 9.74 7.04 6.24
N ASN A 44 8.49 7.20 5.80
CA ASN A 44 7.79 8.48 5.78
C ASN A 44 6.47 8.34 6.53
N VAL A 45 6.23 9.23 7.49
CA VAL A 45 5.01 9.27 8.32
C VAL A 45 4.17 10.52 8.08
N LEU A 46 4.63 11.44 7.22
CA LEU A 46 3.94 12.69 6.97
C LEU A 46 2.78 12.46 6.01
N SER A 47 1.59 12.84 6.47
CA SER A 47 0.42 12.89 5.60
C SER A 47 0.49 14.13 4.71
N ALA A 48 0.22 13.98 3.42
CA ALA A 48 0.34 15.07 2.45
C ALA A 48 -0.49 14.81 1.19
N TYR A 49 -0.78 15.89 0.46
CA TYR A 49 -1.30 15.77 -0.89
C TYR A 49 -0.16 15.53 -1.88
N HIS A 50 -0.36 14.59 -2.80
CA HIS A 50 0.59 14.24 -3.84
C HIS A 50 -0.05 14.35 -5.23
N TRP A 51 0.76 14.74 -6.21
CA TRP A 51 0.42 14.68 -7.62
C TRP A 51 1.51 13.88 -8.35
N LYS A 52 1.18 12.68 -8.80
CA LYS A 52 2.13 11.79 -9.50
C LYS A 52 1.45 11.09 -10.67
N ASN A 53 2.13 11.03 -11.81
CA ASN A 53 1.66 10.31 -13.00
C ASN A 53 0.21 10.69 -13.43
N GLY A 54 -0.17 11.96 -13.27
CA GLY A 54 -1.50 12.45 -13.61
C GLY A 54 -2.61 12.10 -12.61
N LEU A 55 -2.26 11.58 -11.43
CA LEU A 55 -3.18 11.29 -10.34
C LEU A 55 -2.90 12.18 -9.13
N GLY A 56 -3.92 12.90 -8.67
CA GLY A 56 -3.93 13.63 -7.41
C GLY A 56 -4.52 12.78 -6.29
N TYR A 57 -3.84 12.69 -5.15
CA TYR A 57 -4.33 11.94 -4.00
C TYR A 57 -3.79 12.49 -2.68
N TYR A 58 -4.58 12.36 -1.62
CA TYR A 58 -4.10 12.60 -0.26
C TYR A 58 -3.59 11.29 0.33
N GLN A 59 -2.34 11.28 0.79
CA GLN A 59 -1.71 10.13 1.43
C GLN A 59 -1.67 10.34 2.95
N ALA A 60 -2.05 9.32 3.70
CA ALA A 60 -1.97 9.31 5.16
C ALA A 60 -1.41 7.99 5.69
N THR A 61 -0.19 8.06 6.20
CA THR A 61 0.44 6.98 6.95
C THR A 61 -0.17 6.91 8.34
N LYS A 62 -0.72 5.75 8.68
CA LYS A 62 -1.23 5.40 10.01
C LYS A 62 -0.39 4.28 10.60
N ASP A 63 -0.63 3.97 11.87
CA ASP A 63 0.12 2.94 12.60
C ASP A 63 0.14 1.58 11.88
N ALA A 64 -1.02 1.07 11.45
CA ALA A 64 -1.11 -0.23 10.79
C ALA A 64 -1.35 -0.18 9.27
N SER A 65 -1.34 1.01 8.65
CA SER A 65 -1.70 1.12 7.22
C SER A 65 -1.20 2.39 6.54
N GLU A 66 -1.04 2.29 5.23
CA GLU A 66 -0.94 3.43 4.34
C GLU A 66 -2.31 3.68 3.68
N ASN A 67 -2.77 4.92 3.65
CA ASN A 67 -4.09 5.26 3.12
C ASN A 67 -3.96 6.30 2.02
N PHE A 68 -4.59 6.04 0.88
CA PHE A 68 -4.63 6.96 -0.25
C PHE A 68 -6.09 7.29 -0.55
N TYR A 69 -6.43 8.57 -0.45
CA TYR A 69 -7.76 9.11 -0.72
C TYR A 69 -7.72 9.84 -2.05
N ILE A 70 -8.51 9.37 -3.00
CA ILE A 70 -8.46 9.77 -4.41
C ILE A 70 -9.85 10.28 -4.79
N GLU A 71 -9.95 11.57 -5.10
CA GLU A 71 -11.22 12.19 -5.49
C GLU A 71 -11.60 11.81 -6.93
N GLN A 72 -10.65 11.90 -7.85
CA GLN A 72 -10.84 11.65 -9.28
C GLN A 72 -9.81 10.64 -9.76
N MET A 73 -10.26 9.55 -10.35
CA MET A 73 -9.41 8.46 -10.80
C MET A 73 -9.78 8.03 -12.22
N PRO A 74 -9.17 8.63 -13.25
CA PRO A 74 -9.40 8.24 -14.64
C PRO A 74 -9.09 6.75 -14.90
N LYS A 75 -9.64 6.21 -15.99
CA LYS A 75 -9.23 4.91 -16.51
C LYS A 75 -7.71 4.88 -16.73
N GLY A 76 -7.01 3.88 -16.20
CA GLY A 76 -5.58 3.78 -16.39
C GLY A 76 -4.89 2.76 -15.49
N LYS A 77 -3.56 2.88 -15.43
CA LYS A 77 -2.68 2.07 -14.60
C LYS A 77 -1.89 2.99 -13.69
N TYR A 78 -1.94 2.70 -12.39
CA TYR A 78 -1.32 3.50 -11.35
C TYR A 78 -0.39 2.62 -10.51
N VAL A 79 0.73 3.21 -10.09
CA VAL A 79 1.72 2.55 -9.25
C VAL A 79 1.91 3.38 -8.00
N PHE A 80 1.71 2.76 -6.84
CA PHE A 80 1.97 3.34 -5.53
C PHE A 80 3.16 2.61 -4.93
N GLU A 81 4.14 3.36 -4.43
CA GLU A 81 5.33 2.81 -3.79
C GLU A 81 5.46 3.41 -2.39
N SER A 82 5.63 2.53 -1.41
CA SER A 82 5.90 2.90 -0.03
C SER A 82 7.14 2.15 0.43
N ASP A 83 8.07 2.89 1.04
CA ASP A 83 9.29 2.33 1.58
C ASP A 83 9.20 2.16 3.09
N TYR A 84 9.68 1.01 3.54
CA TYR A 84 9.68 0.57 4.92
C TYR A 84 11.08 0.07 5.31
N ILE A 85 11.33 -0.02 6.60
CA ILE A 85 12.48 -0.72 7.18
C ILE A 85 11.97 -1.96 7.93
N ALA A 86 12.65 -3.09 7.74
CA ALA A 86 12.45 -4.28 8.55
C ALA A 86 12.97 -4.03 9.97
N ASN A 87 12.07 -3.99 10.95
CA ASN A 87 12.38 -3.53 12.30
C ASN A 87 12.33 -4.65 13.36
N ALA A 88 11.51 -5.67 13.14
CA ALA A 88 11.36 -6.78 14.08
C ALA A 88 11.49 -8.13 13.36
N ALA A 89 12.32 -9.03 13.91
CA ALA A 89 12.42 -10.40 13.44
C ALA A 89 11.13 -11.17 13.77
N GLY A 90 10.72 -12.05 12.86
CA GLY A 90 9.49 -12.84 12.99
C GLY A 90 8.88 -13.20 11.64
N THR A 91 7.79 -13.97 11.70
CA THR A 91 6.93 -14.24 10.53
C THR A 91 5.66 -13.44 10.69
N PHE A 92 5.39 -12.54 9.74
CA PHE A 92 4.24 -11.64 9.78
C PHE A 92 3.33 -11.88 8.60
N SER A 93 2.03 -11.73 8.83
CA SER A 93 1.06 -11.67 7.73
C SER A 93 1.28 -10.36 6.97
N GLY A 94 1.63 -10.49 5.70
CA GLY A 94 1.48 -9.48 4.67
C GLY A 94 0.01 -9.19 4.50
N ALA A 95 -0.45 -8.18 5.20
CA ALA A 95 -1.86 -7.85 5.27
C ALA A 95 -2.40 -7.41 3.88
N ILE A 96 -3.72 -7.49 3.71
CA ILE A 96 -4.36 -7.22 2.41
C ILE A 96 -4.38 -5.72 2.09
N THR A 97 -4.27 -5.41 0.81
CA THR A 97 -4.59 -4.08 0.27
C THR A 97 -6.05 -4.10 -0.18
N THR A 98 -6.83 -3.10 0.22
CA THR A 98 -8.23 -2.94 -0.19
C THR A 98 -8.40 -1.66 -0.97
N LEU A 99 -9.11 -1.73 -2.09
CA LEU A 99 -9.63 -0.60 -2.84
C LEU A 99 -11.14 -0.56 -2.68
N GLN A 100 -11.70 0.59 -2.31
CA GLN A 100 -13.14 0.74 -2.16
C GLN A 100 -13.60 2.14 -2.57
N ASN A 101 -14.78 2.22 -3.18
CA ASN A 101 -15.48 3.48 -3.38
C ASN A 101 -16.28 3.86 -2.13
N TYR A 102 -16.18 5.13 -1.69
CA TYR A 102 -16.90 5.63 -0.52
C TYR A 102 -18.43 5.61 -0.65
N TYR A 103 -18.94 5.88 -1.84
CA TYR A 103 -20.36 6.03 -2.11
C TYR A 103 -20.97 4.82 -2.83
N ALA A 104 -20.14 3.89 -3.29
CA ALA A 104 -20.55 2.63 -3.90
C ALA A 104 -19.75 1.45 -3.32
N PRO A 105 -20.01 1.00 -2.08
CA PRO A 105 -19.21 -0.03 -1.40
C PRO A 105 -19.09 -1.36 -2.15
N GLN A 106 -20.08 -1.71 -2.98
CA GLN A 106 -20.07 -2.86 -3.88
C GLN A 106 -18.96 -2.77 -4.96
N MET A 107 -18.47 -1.56 -5.25
CA MET A 107 -17.29 -1.31 -6.06
C MET A 107 -16.06 -1.37 -5.15
N SER A 108 -15.58 -2.59 -4.94
CA SER A 108 -14.37 -2.84 -4.15
C SER A 108 -13.54 -3.96 -4.77
N ALA A 109 -12.26 -3.97 -4.42
CA ALA A 109 -11.31 -5.01 -4.78
C ALA A 109 -10.32 -5.17 -3.62
N HIS A 110 -9.69 -6.34 -3.52
CA HIS A 110 -8.61 -6.54 -2.57
C HIS A 110 -7.53 -7.46 -3.15
N THR A 111 -6.32 -7.35 -2.64
CA THR A 111 -5.24 -8.28 -2.94
C THR A 111 -5.40 -9.57 -2.12
N LYS A 112 -4.62 -10.60 -2.47
CA LYS A 112 -4.35 -11.69 -1.54
C LYS A 112 -3.41 -11.20 -0.45
N GLY A 113 -3.53 -11.77 0.74
CA GLY A 113 -2.53 -11.61 1.78
C GLY A 113 -1.29 -12.41 1.44
N GLU A 114 -0.12 -11.89 1.81
CA GLU A 114 1.17 -12.55 1.64
C GLU A 114 1.76 -12.87 3.01
N ILE A 115 2.90 -13.57 3.08
CA ILE A 115 3.66 -13.74 4.32
C ILE A 115 5.04 -13.12 4.11
N ILE A 116 5.51 -12.38 5.10
CA ILE A 116 6.88 -11.86 5.15
C ILE A 116 7.62 -12.49 6.31
N VAL A 117 8.85 -12.92 6.06
CA VAL A 117 9.76 -13.45 7.07
C VAL A 117 10.90 -12.46 7.25
N ILE A 118 11.14 -12.05 8.48
CA ILE A 118 12.25 -11.17 8.86
C ILE A 118 13.13 -11.93 9.84
N THR A 119 14.42 -12.04 9.54
CA THR A 119 15.44 -12.64 10.41
C THR A 119 16.21 -11.55 11.15
N GLU A 120 16.89 -11.96 12.22
CA GLU A 120 17.98 -11.15 12.80
C GLU A 120 19.07 -10.86 11.76
#